data_AF-A0A946MJB5-F1
#
_entry.id   AF-A0A946MJB5-F1
#
_cell.length_a   1.000
_cell.length_b   1.000
_cell.length_c   1.000
_cell.angle_alpha   90.00
_cell.angle_beta   90.00
_cell.angle_gamma   90.00
#
_symmetry.space_group_name_H-M   'P 1'
#
loop_
_entity.id
_entity.type
_entity.pdbx_description
1 polymer ?
#
loop_
_entity_poly.entity_id
_entity_poly.type
_entity_poly.pdbx_seq_one_letter_code
_entity_poly.pdbx_strand_id
1 'polypeptide(L)'
;MDQVSCLCCGRLFTPRNKNQNYCSSKKCQKTRKADWQRHKIKTDPDYKRDQLISQNKWLSANPDYWKNYRSNNPEKAERNRALQRLRNRKRVKYSQHQSKSDIAKMDVRTQSSMAVNSNLTGQFWMMPVIAKMDATKVFLRVVSKGY
;
A
#
# COMPACT_ATOMS: atom_id res chain seq x y z
N MET A 1 25.31 -36.44 -9.65
CA MET A 1 24.16 -35.53 -9.45
C MET A 1 24.71 -34.13 -9.35
N ASP A 2 24.33 -33.26 -10.28
CA ASP A 2 24.88 -31.91 -10.32
C ASP A 2 24.34 -31.09 -9.14
N GLN A 3 25.23 -30.31 -8.52
CA GLN A 3 24.84 -29.41 -7.45
C GLN A 3 24.18 -28.17 -8.04
N VAL A 4 23.05 -27.76 -7.46
CA VAL A 4 22.31 -26.56 -7.87
C VAL A 4 22.31 -25.52 -6.75
N SER A 5 22.28 -24.24 -7.12
CA SER A 5 22.21 -23.15 -6.14
C SER A 5 20.77 -22.93 -5.65
N CYS A 6 20.60 -22.75 -4.33
CA CYS A 6 19.31 -22.43 -3.73
C CYS A 6 18.89 -20.98 -4.01
N LEU A 7 17.71 -20.78 -4.60
CA LEU A 7 17.18 -19.45 -4.90
C LEU A 7 16.97 -18.54 -3.68
N CYS A 8 16.84 -19.12 -2.48
CA CYS A 8 16.61 -18.34 -1.25
C CYS A 8 17.89 -17.99 -0.48
N CYS A 9 18.92 -18.85 -0.51
CA CYS A 9 20.12 -18.67 0.32
C CYS A 9 21.45 -18.81 -0.42
N GLY A 10 21.43 -19.08 -1.73
CA GLY A 10 22.61 -19.21 -2.58
C GLY A 10 23.46 -20.47 -2.35
N ARG A 11 23.21 -21.24 -1.28
CA ARG A 11 23.97 -22.46 -0.98
C ARG A 11 23.76 -23.52 -2.07
N LEU A 12 24.85 -24.12 -2.50
CA LEU A 12 24.83 -25.31 -3.34
C LEU A 12 24.23 -26.48 -2.57
N PHE A 13 23.35 -27.24 -3.23
CA PHE A 13 22.77 -28.45 -2.68
C PHE A 13 22.48 -29.46 -3.79
N THR A 14 22.39 -30.73 -3.42
CA THR A 14 22.01 -31.80 -4.35
C THR A 14 20.48 -31.91 -4.38
N PRO A 15 19.83 -31.66 -5.54
CA PRO A 15 18.37 -31.70 -5.63
C PRO A 15 17.87 -33.16 -5.64
N ARG A 16 16.75 -33.42 -4.97
CA ARG A 16 16.10 -34.75 -4.98
C ARG A 16 15.25 -34.98 -6.23
N ASN A 17 14.80 -33.91 -6.88
CA ASN A 17 14.07 -33.96 -8.15
C ASN A 17 14.53 -32.82 -9.06
N LYS A 18 14.30 -32.96 -10.36
CA LYS A 18 14.77 -32.00 -11.39
C LYS A 18 14.27 -30.56 -11.17
N ASN A 19 13.13 -30.39 -10.50
CA ASN A 19 12.46 -29.11 -10.29
C ASN A 19 12.75 -28.49 -8.91
N GLN A 20 13.66 -29.08 -8.11
CA GLN A 20 13.95 -28.60 -6.78
C GLN A 20 14.91 -27.40 -6.84
N ASN A 21 14.37 -26.19 -6.65
CA ASN A 21 15.15 -24.95 -6.70
C ASN A 21 15.51 -24.37 -5.30
N TYR A 22 15.06 -25.02 -4.23
CA TYR A 22 15.29 -24.60 -2.85
C TYR A 22 15.90 -25.75 -2.05
N CYS A 23 16.91 -25.44 -1.24
CA CYS A 23 17.51 -26.42 -0.34
C CYS A 23 16.54 -26.85 0.78
N SER A 24 16.85 -27.94 1.48
CA SER A 24 15.99 -28.53 2.52
C SER A 24 15.86 -27.71 3.81
N SER A 25 16.56 -26.57 3.92
CA SER A 25 16.49 -25.74 5.13
C SER A 25 15.07 -25.20 5.37
N LYS A 26 14.63 -25.19 6.64
CA LYS A 26 13.28 -24.73 7.01
C LYS A 26 12.97 -23.32 6.51
N LYS A 27 13.96 -22.41 6.55
CA LYS A 27 13.82 -21.04 6.05
C LYS A 27 13.53 -21.03 4.54
N CYS A 28 14.34 -21.74 3.74
CA CYS A 28 14.19 -21.76 2.29
C CYS A 28 12.89 -22.44 1.86
N GLN A 29 12.48 -23.51 2.54
CA GLN A 29 11.21 -24.18 2.26
C GLN A 29 10.00 -23.32 2.62
N LYS A 30 10.07 -22.51 3.68
CA LYS A 30 9.03 -21.51 3.99
C LYS A 30 8.93 -20.46 2.88
N THR A 31 10.07 -19.95 2.41
CA THR A 31 10.12 -18.99 1.30
C THR A 31 9.49 -19.58 0.04
N ARG A 32 9.89 -20.80 -0.36
CA ARG A 32 9.32 -21.52 -1.52
C ARG A 32 7.80 -21.64 -1.45
N LYS A 33 7.26 -22.08 -0.31
CA LYS A 33 5.80 -22.23 -0.13
C LYS A 33 5.10 -20.87 -0.23
N ALA A 34 5.69 -19.83 0.33
CA ALA A 34 5.14 -18.48 0.27
C ALA A 34 5.18 -17.89 -1.16
N ASP A 35 6.26 -18.11 -1.91
CA ASP A 35 6.38 -17.72 -3.32
C ASP A 35 5.32 -18.42 -4.17
N TRP A 36 5.19 -19.75 -4.03
CA TRP A 36 4.18 -20.52 -4.72
C TRP A 36 2.77 -20.04 -4.39
N GLN A 37 2.47 -19.78 -3.12
CA GLN A 37 1.15 -19.30 -2.71
C GLN A 37 0.84 -17.92 -3.31
N ARG A 38 1.81 -16.99 -3.28
CA ARG A 38 1.65 -15.67 -3.91
C ARG A 38 1.40 -15.80 -5.40
N HIS A 39 2.17 -16.65 -6.08
CA HIS A 39 2.00 -16.90 -7.50
C HIS A 39 0.61 -17.47 -7.80
N LYS A 40 0.20 -18.52 -7.09
CA LYS A 40 -1.13 -19.13 -7.28
C LYS A 40 -2.26 -18.15 -7.03
N ILE A 41 -2.21 -17.35 -5.96
CA ILE A 41 -3.24 -16.31 -5.69
C ILE A 41 -3.30 -15.27 -6.83
N LYS A 42 -2.15 -14.96 -7.46
CA LYS A 42 -2.07 -13.99 -8.55
C LYS A 42 -2.59 -14.57 -9.88
N THR A 43 -2.28 -15.82 -10.19
CA THR A 43 -2.57 -16.43 -11.50
C THR A 43 -3.89 -17.18 -11.55
N ASP A 44 -4.40 -17.65 -10.42
CA ASP A 44 -5.56 -18.53 -10.34
C ASP A 44 -6.70 -17.84 -9.54
N PRO A 45 -7.70 -17.27 -10.23
CA PRO A 45 -8.78 -16.53 -9.59
C PRO A 45 -9.71 -17.44 -8.77
N ASP A 46 -9.93 -18.68 -9.18
CA ASP A 46 -10.73 -19.64 -8.44
C ASP A 46 -10.05 -20.05 -7.14
N TYR A 47 -8.75 -20.34 -7.19
CA TYR A 47 -7.97 -20.61 -5.98
C TYR A 47 -8.02 -19.44 -4.99
N LYS A 48 -7.96 -18.20 -5.48
CA LYS A 48 -8.10 -17.00 -4.64
C LYS A 48 -9.49 -16.91 -4.01
N ARG A 49 -10.55 -17.19 -4.77
CA ARG A 49 -11.94 -17.17 -4.29
C ARG A 49 -12.17 -18.23 -3.22
N ASP A 50 -11.72 -19.45 -3.46
CA ASP A 50 -11.86 -20.56 -2.51
C ASP A 50 -11.09 -20.32 -1.21
N GLN A 51 -9.90 -19.74 -1.30
CA GLN A 51 -9.14 -19.30 -0.12
C GLN A 51 -9.92 -18.27 0.72
N LEU A 52 -10.56 -17.29 0.08
CA LEU A 52 -11.38 -16.30 0.77
C LEU A 52 -12.60 -16.95 1.44
N ILE A 53 -13.32 -17.83 0.73
CA ILE A 53 -14.48 -18.54 1.29
C ILE A 53 -14.06 -19.38 2.49
N SER A 54 -12.97 -20.13 2.38
CA SER A 54 -12.45 -20.94 3.48
C SER A 54 -12.05 -20.09 4.68
N GLN A 55 -11.41 -18.94 4.45
CA GLN A 55 -11.05 -18.01 5.51
C GLN A 55 -12.29 -17.45 6.21
N ASN A 56 -13.30 -17.04 5.45
CA ASN A 56 -14.55 -16.52 6.01
C ASN A 56 -15.29 -17.58 6.83
N LYS A 57 -15.42 -18.80 6.32
CA LYS A 57 -16.01 -19.93 7.06
C LYS A 57 -15.27 -20.17 8.38
N TRP A 58 -13.95 -20.15 8.36
CA TRP A 58 -13.14 -20.35 9.56
C TRP A 58 -13.33 -19.20 10.58
N LEU A 59 -13.37 -17.95 10.12
CA LEU A 59 -13.63 -16.78 10.98
C LEU A 59 -15.02 -16.84 11.61
N SER A 60 -16.04 -17.19 10.83
CA SER A 60 -17.41 -17.37 11.35
C SER A 60 -17.50 -18.49 12.39
N ALA A 61 -16.76 -19.58 12.19
CA ALA A 61 -16.71 -20.68 13.15
C ALA A 61 -15.85 -20.37 14.40
N ASN A 62 -14.97 -19.36 14.34
CA ASN A 62 -13.99 -19.05 15.39
C ASN A 62 -13.94 -17.54 15.72
N PRO A 63 -15.05 -16.91 16.14
CA PRO A 63 -15.14 -15.46 16.30
C PRO A 63 -14.15 -14.90 17.34
N ASP A 64 -13.97 -15.59 18.47
CA ASP A 64 -13.11 -15.12 19.57
C ASP A 64 -11.65 -15.55 19.46
N TYR A 65 -11.29 -16.33 18.43
CA TYR A 65 -9.96 -16.93 18.34
C TYR A 65 -8.84 -15.90 18.45
N TRP A 66 -8.93 -14.78 17.71
CA TRP A 66 -7.86 -13.78 17.71
C TRP A 66 -7.76 -13.01 19.03
N LYS A 67 -8.87 -12.90 19.77
CA LYS A 67 -8.88 -12.30 21.12
C LYS A 67 -8.15 -13.24 22.08
N ASN A 68 -8.54 -14.51 22.10
CA ASN A 68 -7.96 -15.54 22.96
C ASN A 68 -6.48 -15.77 22.64
N TYR A 69 -6.13 -15.86 21.35
CA TYR A 69 -4.75 -16.01 20.90
C TYR A 69 -3.84 -14.88 21.42
N ARG A 70 -4.30 -13.63 21.34
CA ARG A 70 -3.54 -12.47 21.83
C ARG A 70 -3.44 -12.45 23.35
N SER A 71 -4.50 -12.83 24.06
CA SER A 71 -4.48 -12.98 25.53
C SER A 71 -3.43 -14.01 25.97
N ASN A 72 -3.38 -15.16 25.28
CA ASN A 72 -2.47 -16.26 25.59
C ASN A 72 -1.03 -16.03 25.07
N ASN A 73 -0.81 -15.03 24.22
CA ASN A 73 0.50 -14.72 23.64
C ASN A 73 0.83 -13.22 23.76
N PRO A 74 0.88 -12.65 24.99
CA PRO A 74 1.00 -11.20 25.19
C PRO A 74 2.31 -10.65 24.60
N GLU A 75 3.43 -11.34 24.80
CA GLU A 75 4.75 -10.95 24.27
C GLU A 75 4.74 -10.86 22.72
N LYS A 76 4.07 -11.80 22.04
CA LYS A 76 3.91 -11.74 20.58
C LYS A 76 2.99 -10.61 20.14
N ALA A 77 1.89 -10.40 20.86
CA ALA A 77 0.96 -9.32 20.56
C ALA A 77 1.63 -7.95 20.70
N GLU A 78 2.43 -7.74 21.74
CA GLU A 78 3.18 -6.50 21.97
C GLU A 78 4.23 -6.24 20.91
N ARG A 79 5.06 -7.24 20.59
CA ARG A 79 6.05 -7.13 19.51
C ARG A 79 5.39 -6.77 18.18
N ASN A 80 4.28 -7.43 17.83
CA ASN A 80 3.54 -7.15 16.61
C ASN A 80 2.95 -5.73 16.60
N ARG A 81 2.42 -5.25 17.74
CA ARG A 81 1.95 -3.87 17.90
C ARG A 81 3.08 -2.85 17.70
N ALA A 82 4.25 -3.07 18.31
CA ALA A 82 5.42 -2.21 18.14
C ALA A 82 5.88 -2.15 16.68
N LEU A 83 6.00 -3.30 16.02
CA LEU A 83 6.37 -3.38 14.60
C LEU A 83 5.33 -2.73 13.68
N GLN A 84 4.04 -2.81 14.01
CA GLN A 84 2.98 -2.11 13.28
C GLN A 84 3.13 -0.59 13.40
N ARG A 85 3.43 -0.05 14.59
CA ARG A 85 3.70 1.39 14.78
C ARG A 85 4.88 1.86 13.92
N LEU A 86 5.97 1.09 13.88
CA LEU A 86 7.13 1.40 13.03
C LEU A 86 6.77 1.40 11.54
N ARG A 87 5.99 0.40 11.08
CA ARG A 87 5.52 0.35 9.68
C ARG A 87 4.61 1.52 9.33
N ASN A 88 3.67 1.87 10.21
CA ASN A 88 2.78 3.02 10.01
C ASN A 88 3.57 4.33 9.95
N ARG A 89 4.56 4.53 10.86
CA ARG A 89 5.45 5.70 10.83
C ARG A 89 6.23 5.80 9.53
N LYS A 90 6.77 4.67 9.02
CA LYS A 90 7.45 4.63 7.72
C LYS A 90 6.50 5.04 6.59
N ARG A 91 5.28 4.50 6.55
CA ARG A 91 4.27 4.85 5.53
C ARG A 91 3.95 6.34 5.53
N VAL A 92 3.78 6.96 6.71
CA VAL A 92 3.54 8.41 6.81
C VAL A 92 4.72 9.21 6.24
N LYS A 93 5.96 8.85 6.57
CA LYS A 93 7.15 9.51 6.01
C LYS A 93 7.22 9.38 4.48
N TYR A 94 6.98 8.18 3.94
CA TYR A 94 6.92 7.99 2.49
C TYR A 94 5.82 8.84 1.87
N SER A 95 4.62 8.89 2.46
CA SER A 95 3.54 9.74 1.96
C SER A 95 3.81 11.25 2.10
N GLN A 96 4.60 11.69 3.08
CA GLN A 96 5.02 13.09 3.24
C GLN A 96 6.09 13.49 2.22
N HIS A 97 7.02 12.58 1.89
CA HIS A 97 7.98 12.78 0.81
C HIS A 97 7.32 12.70 -0.56
N GLN A 98 6.27 11.88 -0.72
CA GLN A 98 5.49 11.79 -1.94
C GLN A 98 4.45 12.92 -2.06
N SER A 99 3.96 13.49 -0.96
CA SER A 99 3.07 14.68 -0.96
C SER A 99 3.81 16.01 -1.12
N LYS A 100 5.12 15.98 -1.39
CA LYS A 100 5.81 17.09 -2.05
C LYS A 100 5.66 17.05 -3.58
N SER A 101 5.08 15.98 -4.13
CA SER A 101 4.37 16.10 -5.41
C SER A 101 2.99 16.67 -5.11
N ASP A 102 2.58 17.67 -5.91
CA ASP A 102 1.38 18.51 -5.79
C ASP A 102 0.06 17.72 -5.78
N ILE A 103 -0.16 16.90 -4.75
CA ILE A 103 -1.47 16.33 -4.47
C ILE A 103 -2.18 17.36 -3.61
N ALA A 104 -2.95 18.22 -4.28
CA ALA A 104 -3.86 19.15 -3.62
C ALA A 104 -4.76 18.36 -2.65
N LYS A 105 -4.55 18.54 -1.35
CA LYS A 105 -5.51 18.11 -0.34
C LYS A 105 -6.67 19.10 -0.40
N MET A 106 -7.82 18.64 -0.87
CA MET A 106 -9.04 19.44 -1.01
C MET A 106 -9.53 20.06 0.31
N ASP A 107 -9.11 19.53 1.47
CA ASP A 107 -9.77 19.81 2.74
C ASP A 107 -9.00 20.75 3.68
N VAL A 108 -7.89 21.35 3.24
CA VAL A 108 -7.26 22.45 3.99
C VAL A 108 -7.70 23.77 3.37
N ARG A 109 -8.92 24.21 3.71
CA ARG A 109 -9.26 25.64 3.64
C ARG A 109 -8.43 26.34 4.71
N THR A 110 -7.19 26.68 4.38
CA THR A 110 -6.40 27.59 5.22
C THR A 110 -7.17 28.90 5.24
N GLN A 111 -7.74 29.28 6.40
CA GLN A 111 -8.42 30.56 6.60
C GLN A 111 -7.54 31.76 6.21
N SER A 112 -6.22 31.57 6.09
CA SER A 112 -5.26 32.54 5.54
C SER A 112 -5.46 32.89 4.06
N SER A 113 -6.23 32.12 3.29
CA SER A 113 -6.59 32.44 1.90
C SER A 113 -7.80 33.38 1.77
N MET A 114 -8.50 33.70 2.87
CA MET A 114 -9.53 34.76 2.89
C MET A 114 -8.96 36.17 3.06
N ALA A 115 -7.64 36.34 3.02
CA ALA A 115 -6.99 37.65 2.92
C ALA A 115 -6.54 37.97 1.48
N VAL A 116 -7.09 37.28 0.48
CA VAL A 116 -6.91 37.66 -0.93
C VAL A 116 -8.01 38.65 -1.26
N ASN A 117 -7.64 39.94 -1.29
CA ASN A 117 -8.36 41.09 -1.82
C ASN A 117 -9.66 40.72 -2.55
N SER A 118 -10.80 41.05 -1.94
CA SER A 118 -12.17 40.82 -2.42
C SER A 118 -12.51 41.46 -3.79
N ASN A 119 -11.52 42.03 -4.48
CA ASN A 119 -11.66 42.81 -5.71
C ASN A 119 -10.72 42.28 -6.81
N LEU A 120 -10.65 40.96 -7.03
CA LEU A 120 -9.97 40.38 -8.19
C LEU A 120 -10.79 40.65 -9.47
N THR A 121 -10.70 41.88 -9.96
CA THR A 121 -11.25 42.28 -11.27
C THR A 121 -10.13 42.67 -12.21
N GLY A 122 -10.12 42.11 -13.43
CA GLY A 122 -9.03 42.37 -14.38
C GLY A 122 -8.77 41.23 -15.37
N GLN A 123 -7.73 41.41 -16.19
CA GLN A 123 -7.27 40.43 -17.16
C GLN A 123 -6.27 39.47 -16.51
N PHE A 124 -6.50 38.17 -16.67
CA PHE A 124 -5.65 37.10 -16.16
C PHE A 124 -5.35 36.09 -17.26
N TRP A 125 -4.22 35.39 -17.10
CA TRP A 125 -3.87 34.25 -17.93
C TRP A 125 -4.06 32.97 -17.11
N MET A 126 -4.91 32.07 -17.57
CA MET A 126 -5.00 30.72 -17.01
C MET A 126 -3.96 29.83 -17.69
N MET A 127 -3.01 29.35 -16.89
CA MET A 127 -1.97 28.42 -17.32
C MET A 127 -2.37 27.00 -16.86
N PRO A 128 -2.63 26.06 -17.78
CA PRO A 128 -2.94 24.69 -17.41
C PRO A 128 -1.69 24.00 -16.85
N VAL A 129 -1.81 23.39 -15.68
CA VAL A 129 -0.68 22.74 -14.96
C VAL A 129 -0.28 21.41 -15.61
N ILE A 130 -1.15 20.82 -16.43
CA ILE A 130 -0.88 19.57 -17.15
C ILE A 130 -0.48 19.92 -18.59
N ALA A 131 0.76 19.58 -18.94
CA ALA A 131 1.41 19.95 -20.20
C ALA A 131 0.69 19.33 -21.41
N LYS A 132 -0.25 20.07 -22.01
CA LYS A 132 -0.72 19.95 -23.42
C LYS A 132 -1.83 20.95 -23.78
N MET A 133 -2.02 22.03 -23.03
CA MET A 133 -2.99 23.07 -23.36
C MET A 133 -2.30 24.44 -23.35
N ASP A 134 -2.69 25.31 -24.29
CA ASP A 134 -2.16 26.67 -24.38
C ASP A 134 -2.79 27.60 -23.33
N ALA A 135 -2.06 28.65 -22.98
CA ALA A 135 -2.51 29.66 -22.04
C ALA A 135 -3.79 30.35 -22.54
N THR A 136 -4.83 30.39 -21.71
CA THR A 136 -6.09 31.05 -22.07
C THR A 136 -6.23 32.38 -21.33
N LYS A 137 -6.49 33.46 -22.07
CA LYS A 137 -6.74 34.78 -21.50
C LYS A 137 -8.19 34.88 -21.02
N VAL A 138 -8.38 35.25 -19.75
CA VAL A 138 -9.70 35.41 -19.12
C VAL A 138 -9.84 36.78 -18.44
N PHE A 139 -11.05 37.30 -18.40
CA PHE A 139 -11.37 38.54 -17.68
C PHE A 139 -12.33 38.23 -16.53
N LEU A 140 -11.92 38.54 -15.31
CA LEU A 140 -12.76 38.35 -14.12
C LEU A 140 -13.40 39.69 -13.72
N ARG A 141 -14.70 39.68 -13.43
CA ARG A 141 -15.43 40.82 -12.87
C ARG A 141 -16.26 40.34 -11.68
N VAL A 142 -16.15 41.03 -10.55
CA VAL A 142 -16.99 40.80 -9.38
C VAL A 142 -18.34 41.46 -9.65
N VAL A 143 -19.41 40.68 -9.58
CA VAL A 143 -20.79 41.17 -9.66
C VAL A 143 -21.37 41.08 -8.25
N SER A 144 -21.58 42.22 -7.59
CA SER A 144 -22.38 42.26 -6.38
C SER A 144 -23.85 42.07 -6.76
N LYS A 145 -24.54 41.11 -6.13
CA LYS A 145 -26.00 41.09 -6.16
C LYS A 145 -26.46 42.24 -5.26
N GLY A 146 -27.03 43.29 -5.85
CA GLY A 146 -27.77 44.31 -5.11
C GLY A 146 -28.98 43.66 -4.45
N TYR A 147 -29.16 43.91 -3.16
CA TYR A 147 -30.41 43.64 -2.45
C TYR A 147 -31.31 44.87 -2.55
#